data_AF-G9KTZ6-F1
#
_entry.id   AF-G9KTZ6-F1
#
_cell.length_a   1.000
_cell.length_b   1.000
_cell.length_c   1.000
_cell.angle_alpha   90.00
_cell.angle_beta   90.00
_cell.angle_gamma   90.00
#
_symmetry.space_group_name_H-M   'P 1'
#
loop_
_entity.id
_entity.type
_entity.pdbx_description
1 polymer ?
#
loop_
_entity_poly.entity_id
_entity_poly.type
_entity_poly.pdbx_seq_one_letter_code
_entity_poly.pdbx_strand_id
1 'polypeptide(L)'
;MTVRGVALAPDPASPTTMAASPSVSVIPEGSPTAMEQPVFLMTTAAQAISGFFVWTALLITCHQIYMHLRCYSCPNEQRYIVRILFIVPIYAFDSWLSLLFFTNDQYYVYFGTVRDCYEALVIYNFLSLCYEYLGGESSIMSEIRGKPIESSCMYGTCCLWGKTYSIGFLRFCKQATLQFCVVKPLMAVSTVVLQAFGKYRDGDFDVTSGYLYVTIIYNISVSLALYALFLFYFATRDLLSPYSPVLKFF
;
A
#
# COMPACT_ATOMS: atom_id res chain seq x y z
N MET A 1 -68.23 43.80 -3.30
CA MET A 1 -68.96 43.94 -4.58
C MET A 1 -68.05 44.66 -5.57
N THR A 2 -67.52 43.88 -6.52
CA THR A 2 -67.10 44.24 -7.88
C THR A 2 -66.79 45.71 -8.21
N VAL A 3 -65.52 46.00 -8.49
CA VAL A 3 -65.17 46.97 -9.55
C VAL A 3 -64.04 46.39 -10.40
N ARG A 4 -64.33 46.32 -11.71
CA ARG A 4 -63.47 45.94 -12.83
C ARG A 4 -62.31 46.93 -13.01
N GLY A 5 -61.19 46.46 -13.54
CA GLY A 5 -60.21 47.29 -14.22
C GLY A 5 -59.21 46.45 -15.01
N VAL A 6 -59.45 46.31 -16.32
CA VAL A 6 -58.50 45.73 -17.30
C VAL A 6 -58.32 46.73 -18.43
N ALA A 7 -57.05 46.81 -18.90
CA ALA A 7 -56.51 47.37 -20.15
C ALA A 7 -55.94 48.82 -20.13
N LEU A 8 -54.61 48.96 -20.29
CA LEU A 8 -53.94 49.48 -21.50
C LEU A 8 -52.38 49.38 -21.39
N ALA A 9 -51.72 49.01 -22.50
CA ALA A 9 -50.25 48.85 -22.72
C ALA A 9 -49.56 50.19 -23.17
N PRO A 10 -48.28 50.28 -23.65
CA PRO A 10 -47.08 49.39 -23.66
C PRO A 10 -45.73 50.08 -23.20
N ASP A 11 -44.61 49.33 -23.30
CA ASP A 11 -43.14 49.55 -23.05
C ASP A 11 -42.47 50.88 -23.54
N PRO A 12 -41.12 51.15 -23.44
CA PRO A 12 -39.96 50.34 -22.94
C PRO A 12 -38.89 51.11 -22.08
N ALA A 13 -38.03 50.37 -21.35
CA ALA A 13 -36.57 50.63 -21.24
C ALA A 13 -35.88 49.70 -20.23
N SER A 14 -35.10 48.76 -20.74
CA SER A 14 -34.02 47.98 -20.09
C SER A 14 -32.74 48.82 -19.90
N PRO A 15 -31.62 48.31 -19.33
CA PRO A 15 -31.40 47.24 -18.35
C PRO A 15 -30.47 47.69 -17.18
N THR A 16 -30.53 47.06 -16.00
CA THR A 16 -29.36 47.05 -15.09
C THR A 16 -29.31 45.77 -14.25
N THR A 17 -28.39 44.89 -14.66
CA THR A 17 -27.60 43.95 -13.85
C THR A 17 -28.31 42.78 -13.15
N MET A 18 -28.24 41.61 -13.79
CA MET A 18 -28.49 40.31 -13.17
C MET A 18 -27.36 39.92 -12.21
N ALA A 19 -27.70 39.67 -10.95
CA ALA A 19 -26.91 38.81 -10.05
C ALA A 19 -27.74 37.53 -9.82
N ALA A 20 -27.32 36.42 -10.43
CA ALA A 20 -27.97 35.13 -10.28
C ALA A 20 -27.43 34.40 -9.04
N SER A 21 -28.33 33.96 -8.15
CA SER A 21 -28.07 32.93 -7.15
C SER A 21 -28.59 31.59 -7.70
N PRO A 22 -27.86 30.46 -7.62
CA PRO A 22 -28.41 29.19 -8.03
C PRO A 22 -29.25 28.57 -6.91
N SER A 23 -30.41 28.08 -7.33
CA SER A 23 -31.52 27.49 -6.60
C SER A 23 -31.21 26.08 -6.11
N VAL A 24 -31.64 25.79 -4.87
CA VAL A 24 -31.76 24.45 -4.29
C VAL A 24 -32.87 23.69 -5.03
N SER A 25 -32.52 22.61 -5.72
CA SER A 25 -33.49 21.68 -6.31
C SER A 25 -33.65 20.45 -5.43
N VAL A 26 -34.80 20.38 -4.74
CA VAL A 26 -35.37 19.19 -4.11
C VAL A 26 -35.78 18.20 -5.20
N ILE A 27 -35.37 16.93 -5.11
CA ILE A 27 -35.81 15.84 -6.00
C ILE A 27 -36.78 14.93 -5.22
N PRO A 28 -37.99 14.64 -5.74
CA PRO A 28 -38.97 13.76 -5.09
C PRO A 28 -38.74 12.27 -5.40
N GLU A 29 -39.12 11.41 -4.46
CA GLU A 29 -39.15 9.95 -4.58
C GLU A 29 -40.20 9.42 -5.60
N GLY A 30 -39.83 8.37 -6.35
CA GLY A 30 -40.79 7.42 -6.93
C GLY A 30 -40.53 6.94 -8.38
N SER A 31 -39.82 5.82 -8.56
CA SER A 31 -40.18 4.68 -9.46
C SER A 31 -39.02 3.66 -9.63
N PRO A 32 -39.29 2.34 -9.68
CA PRO A 32 -38.27 1.30 -9.63
C PRO A 32 -37.91 0.79 -11.03
N THR A 33 -36.93 1.41 -11.70
CA THR A 33 -36.15 0.80 -12.79
C THR A 33 -34.89 1.64 -13.02
N ALA A 34 -33.99 1.69 -12.03
CA ALA A 34 -32.60 2.03 -12.32
C ALA A 34 -31.98 0.79 -12.94
N MET A 35 -31.90 0.78 -14.27
CA MET A 35 -31.05 -0.13 -15.01
C MET A 35 -29.62 0.16 -14.55
N GLU A 36 -29.09 -0.63 -13.60
CA GLU A 36 -27.68 -0.54 -13.20
C GLU A 36 -26.84 -0.73 -14.46
N GLN A 37 -26.24 0.35 -14.94
CA GLN A 37 -25.25 0.26 -16.01
C GLN A 37 -24.15 -0.68 -15.52
N PRO A 38 -23.78 -1.73 -16.28
CA PRO A 38 -22.70 -2.60 -15.85
C PRO A 38 -21.45 -1.74 -15.72
N VAL A 39 -20.90 -1.69 -14.50
CA VAL A 39 -19.62 -1.03 -14.22
C VAL A 39 -18.64 -1.49 -15.30
N PHE A 40 -17.90 -0.56 -15.93
CA PHE A 40 -16.97 -0.86 -17.04
C PHE A 40 -16.06 -2.07 -16.78
N LEU A 41 -15.69 -2.28 -15.51
CA LEU A 41 -14.90 -3.40 -14.98
C LEU A 41 -15.55 -4.79 -15.14
N MET A 42 -16.89 -4.86 -15.21
CA MET A 42 -17.66 -6.09 -15.42
C MET A 42 -17.77 -6.50 -16.89
N THR A 43 -17.27 -5.65 -17.82
CA THR A 43 -17.29 -5.99 -19.24
C THR A 43 -16.31 -7.14 -19.49
N THR A 44 -16.76 -8.17 -20.22
CA THR A 44 -15.92 -9.32 -20.61
C THR A 44 -14.64 -8.91 -21.35
N ALA A 45 -14.69 -7.81 -22.11
CA ALA A 45 -13.51 -7.21 -22.74
C ALA A 45 -12.47 -6.74 -21.72
N ALA A 46 -12.88 -6.05 -20.64
CA ALA A 46 -11.98 -5.57 -19.60
C ALA A 46 -11.35 -6.72 -18.81
N GLN A 47 -12.14 -7.76 -18.51
CA GLN A 47 -11.63 -8.99 -17.88
C GLN A 47 -10.66 -9.77 -18.78
N ALA A 48 -10.89 -9.81 -20.09
CA ALA A 48 -9.99 -10.46 -21.04
C ALA A 48 -8.66 -9.71 -21.20
N ILE A 49 -8.70 -8.38 -21.31
CA ILE A 49 -7.49 -7.55 -21.45
C ILE A 49 -6.65 -7.62 -20.17
N SER A 50 -7.27 -7.48 -19.00
CA SER A 50 -6.57 -7.61 -17.71
C SER A 50 -5.99 -9.00 -17.51
N GLY A 51 -6.73 -10.05 -17.85
CA GLY A 51 -6.25 -11.43 -17.83
C GLY A 51 -5.01 -11.63 -18.72
N PHE A 52 -5.00 -11.11 -19.94
CA PHE A 52 -3.84 -11.21 -20.84
C PHE A 52 -2.58 -10.57 -20.24
N PHE A 53 -2.70 -9.37 -19.67
CA PHE A 53 -1.58 -8.69 -19.01
C PHE A 53 -1.09 -9.45 -17.78
N VAL A 54 -2.00 -9.99 -16.97
CA VAL A 54 -1.66 -10.78 -15.77
C VAL A 54 -0.92 -12.06 -16.15
N TRP A 55 -1.41 -12.80 -17.16
CA TRP A 55 -0.73 -14.00 -17.65
C TRP A 55 0.66 -13.69 -18.22
N THR A 56 0.79 -12.59 -18.95
CA THR A 56 2.09 -12.14 -19.47
C THR A 56 3.05 -11.82 -18.32
N ALA A 57 2.59 -11.08 -17.30
CA ALA A 57 3.38 -10.76 -16.12
C ALA A 57 3.82 -12.04 -15.37
N LEU A 58 2.92 -12.98 -15.16
CA LEU A 58 3.21 -14.28 -14.54
C LEU A 58 4.28 -15.05 -15.31
N LEU A 59 4.18 -15.12 -16.64
CA LEU A 59 5.18 -15.80 -17.48
C LEU A 59 6.56 -15.12 -17.38
N ILE A 60 6.60 -13.78 -17.41
CA ILE A 60 7.85 -13.03 -17.26
C ILE A 60 8.47 -13.29 -15.88
N THR A 61 7.70 -13.24 -14.80
CA THR A 61 8.24 -13.50 -13.47
C THR A 61 8.71 -14.94 -13.34
N CYS A 62 7.95 -15.93 -13.84
CA CYS A 62 8.36 -17.33 -13.87
C CYS A 62 9.69 -17.52 -14.62
N HIS A 63 9.86 -16.85 -15.77
CA HIS A 63 11.11 -16.87 -16.52
C HIS A 63 12.27 -16.24 -15.74
N GLN A 64 12.05 -15.11 -15.06
CA GLN A 64 13.07 -14.48 -14.20
C GLN A 64 13.47 -15.37 -13.02
N ILE A 65 12.49 -15.98 -12.34
CA ILE A 65 12.74 -16.94 -11.24
C ILE A 65 13.55 -18.13 -11.78
N TYR A 66 13.18 -18.67 -12.93
CA TYR A 66 13.89 -19.78 -13.55
C TYR A 66 15.35 -19.44 -13.90
N MET A 67 15.61 -18.25 -14.47
CA MET A 67 16.98 -17.81 -14.74
C MET A 67 17.81 -17.67 -13.46
N HIS A 68 17.22 -17.14 -12.38
CA HIS A 68 17.88 -17.14 -11.08
C HIS A 68 18.13 -18.57 -10.58
N LEU A 69 17.18 -19.48 -10.69
CA LEU A 69 17.40 -20.87 -10.24
C LEU A 69 18.46 -21.62 -11.08
N ARG A 70 18.61 -21.29 -12.37
CA ARG A 70 19.64 -21.89 -13.23
C ARG A 70 21.04 -21.38 -12.96
N CYS A 71 21.21 -20.08 -12.73
CA CYS A 71 22.50 -19.47 -12.43
C CYS A 71 22.65 -19.29 -10.91
N TYR A 72 22.76 -20.40 -10.19
CA TYR A 72 22.76 -20.44 -8.72
C TYR A 72 24.15 -20.25 -8.11
N SER A 73 24.78 -19.10 -8.35
CA SER A 73 26.17 -18.84 -7.95
C SER A 73 26.33 -18.47 -6.47
N CYS A 74 25.39 -17.71 -5.90
CA CYS A 74 25.40 -17.26 -4.49
C CYS A 74 24.09 -17.66 -3.80
N PRO A 75 24.01 -18.85 -3.17
CA PRO A 75 22.76 -19.46 -2.74
C PRO A 75 22.00 -18.66 -1.67
N ASN A 76 22.74 -18.02 -0.75
CA ASN A 76 22.16 -17.27 0.37
C ASN A 76 21.44 -16.00 -0.10
N GLU A 77 22.12 -15.16 -0.87
CA GLU A 77 21.58 -13.91 -1.42
C GLU A 77 20.40 -14.19 -2.37
N GLN A 78 20.59 -15.14 -3.28
CA GLN A 78 19.64 -15.46 -4.33
C GLN A 78 18.32 -16.00 -3.78
N ARG A 79 18.34 -16.71 -2.65
CA ARG A 79 17.14 -17.18 -1.99
C ARG A 79 16.26 -16.02 -1.51
N TYR A 80 16.83 -14.93 -1.02
CA TYR A 80 16.08 -13.74 -0.62
C TYR A 80 15.54 -12.98 -1.84
N ILE A 81 16.33 -12.86 -2.92
CA ILE A 81 15.90 -12.22 -4.17
C ILE A 81 14.69 -12.96 -4.77
N VAL A 82 14.76 -14.29 -4.85
CA VAL A 82 13.65 -15.10 -5.37
C VAL A 82 12.38 -14.91 -4.52
N ARG A 83 12.50 -14.86 -3.18
CA ARG A 83 11.37 -14.57 -2.28
C ARG A 83 10.76 -13.18 -2.49
N ILE A 84 11.58 -12.16 -2.75
CA ILE A 84 11.09 -10.81 -3.06
C ILE A 84 10.36 -10.80 -4.40
N LEU A 85 10.89 -11.49 -5.41
CA LEU A 85 10.34 -11.51 -6.77
C LEU A 85 8.93 -12.14 -6.84
N PHE A 86 8.60 -13.02 -5.89
CA PHE A 86 7.25 -13.60 -5.76
C PHE A 86 6.15 -12.58 -5.40
N ILE A 87 6.49 -11.34 -5.05
CA ILE A 87 5.49 -10.28 -4.84
C ILE A 87 4.69 -10.03 -6.14
N VAL A 88 5.35 -9.97 -7.30
CA VAL A 88 4.70 -9.59 -8.56
C VAL A 88 3.60 -10.59 -8.97
N PRO A 89 3.84 -11.92 -8.96
CA PRO A 89 2.80 -12.92 -9.21
C PRO A 89 1.63 -12.85 -8.25
N ILE A 90 1.88 -12.62 -6.96
CA ILE A 90 0.82 -12.58 -5.94
C ILE A 90 -0.11 -11.41 -6.21
N TYR A 91 0.43 -10.22 -6.48
CA TYR A 91 -0.38 -9.05 -6.82
C TYR A 91 -1.09 -9.18 -8.15
N ALA A 92 -0.43 -9.74 -9.17
CA ALA A 92 -1.05 -9.97 -10.47
C ALA A 92 -2.23 -10.93 -10.37
N PHE A 93 -2.06 -12.02 -9.60
CA PHE A 93 -3.11 -13.00 -9.35
C PHE A 93 -4.25 -12.41 -8.50
N ASP A 94 -3.94 -11.71 -7.41
CA ASP A 94 -4.93 -11.03 -6.55
C ASP A 94 -5.77 -10.03 -7.35
N SER A 95 -5.13 -9.20 -8.18
CA SER A 95 -5.80 -8.21 -9.02
C SER A 95 -6.74 -8.85 -10.05
N TRP A 96 -6.30 -9.94 -10.69
CA TRP A 96 -7.14 -10.66 -11.65
C TRP A 96 -8.33 -11.34 -10.97
N LEU A 97 -8.09 -11.95 -9.82
CA LEU A 97 -9.10 -12.66 -9.05
C LEU A 97 -10.16 -11.70 -8.48
N SER A 98 -9.72 -10.52 -8.01
CA SER A 98 -10.61 -9.44 -7.58
C SER A 98 -11.54 -8.96 -8.68
N LEU A 99 -11.10 -8.97 -9.95
CA LEU A 99 -11.95 -8.61 -11.10
C LEU A 99 -12.92 -9.72 -11.52
N LEU A 100 -12.55 -10.99 -11.33
CA LEU A 100 -13.40 -12.14 -11.68
C LEU A 100 -14.49 -12.42 -10.64
N PHE A 101 -14.20 -12.21 -9.36
CA PHE A 101 -15.09 -12.59 -8.25
C PHE A 101 -15.74 -11.40 -7.52
N PHE A 102 -16.13 -10.35 -8.26
CA PHE A 102 -16.77 -9.16 -7.71
C PHE A 102 -18.05 -9.46 -6.90
N THR A 103 -18.75 -10.56 -7.21
CA THR A 103 -20.03 -10.94 -6.58
C THR A 103 -19.87 -11.71 -5.26
N ASN A 104 -18.66 -12.20 -4.93
CA ASN A 104 -18.45 -13.00 -3.72
C ASN A 104 -17.54 -12.27 -2.72
N ASP A 105 -18.13 -11.36 -1.93
CA ASP A 105 -17.44 -10.58 -0.89
C ASP A 105 -16.56 -11.41 0.06
N GLN A 106 -16.95 -12.67 0.32
CA GLN A 106 -16.25 -13.51 1.29
C GLN A 106 -14.86 -13.97 0.82
N TYR A 107 -14.63 -14.14 -0.49
CA TYR A 107 -13.33 -14.62 -0.97
C TYR A 107 -12.29 -13.51 -1.04
N TYR A 108 -12.71 -12.27 -1.34
CA TYR A 108 -11.81 -11.12 -1.44
C TYR A 108 -10.98 -10.90 -0.16
N VAL A 109 -11.61 -11.06 1.01
CA VAL A 109 -10.97 -10.86 2.32
C VAL A 109 -9.81 -11.84 2.56
N TYR A 110 -9.95 -13.11 2.15
CA TYR A 110 -8.90 -14.12 2.33
C TYR A 110 -7.68 -13.84 1.44
N PHE A 111 -7.90 -13.50 0.17
CA PHE A 111 -6.81 -13.20 -0.77
C PHE A 111 -6.09 -11.90 -0.40
N GLY A 112 -6.83 -10.87 0.00
CA GLY A 112 -6.26 -9.63 0.55
C GLY A 112 -5.38 -9.89 1.76
N THR A 113 -5.81 -10.75 2.69
CA THR A 113 -5.01 -11.11 3.87
C THR A 113 -3.66 -11.77 3.50
N VAL A 114 -3.64 -12.64 2.50
CA VAL A 114 -2.40 -13.30 2.03
C VAL A 114 -1.44 -12.28 1.41
N ARG A 115 -1.95 -11.40 0.55
CA ARG A 115 -1.17 -10.31 -0.06
C ARG A 115 -0.56 -9.42 1.02
N ASP A 116 -1.38 -9.03 2.00
CA ASP A 116 -0.94 -8.16 3.08
C ASP A 116 0.15 -8.85 3.91
N CYS A 117 0.02 -10.14 4.24
CA CYS A 117 1.09 -10.89 4.91
C CYS A 117 2.39 -10.92 4.08
N TYR A 118 2.28 -11.04 2.75
CA TYR A 118 3.43 -11.09 1.85
C TYR A 118 4.21 -9.78 1.79
N GLU A 119 3.53 -8.63 1.81
CA GLU A 119 4.17 -7.32 1.91
C GLU A 119 5.10 -7.23 3.13
N ALA A 120 4.68 -7.76 4.28
CA ALA A 120 5.53 -7.83 5.48
C ALA A 120 6.77 -8.71 5.25
N LEU A 121 6.56 -9.89 4.68
CA LEU A 121 7.65 -10.82 4.36
C LEU A 121 8.66 -10.20 3.40
N VAL A 122 8.21 -9.42 2.41
CA VAL A 122 9.10 -8.78 1.43
C VAL A 122 10.04 -7.79 2.11
N ILE A 123 9.55 -6.95 3.01
CA ILE A 123 10.39 -5.99 3.76
C ILE A 123 11.44 -6.74 4.60
N TYR A 124 11.06 -7.83 5.26
CA TYR A 124 12.01 -8.65 6.01
C TYR A 124 13.06 -9.34 5.13
N ASN A 125 12.65 -9.91 3.99
CA ASN A 125 13.58 -10.54 3.06
C ASN A 125 14.53 -9.50 2.44
N PHE A 126 14.06 -8.29 2.17
CA PHE A 126 14.91 -7.20 1.70
C PHE A 126 15.97 -6.82 2.75
N LEU A 127 15.56 -6.60 4.00
CA LEU A 127 16.51 -6.29 5.06
C LEU A 127 17.55 -7.41 5.20
N SER A 128 17.09 -8.67 5.21
CA SER A 128 17.96 -9.85 5.31
C SER A 128 18.94 -9.97 4.13
N LEU A 129 18.49 -9.63 2.91
CA LEU A 129 19.36 -9.58 1.73
C LEU A 129 20.46 -8.54 1.89
N CYS A 130 20.15 -7.34 2.39
CA CYS A 130 21.17 -6.33 2.63
C CYS A 130 22.19 -6.80 3.67
N TYR A 131 21.76 -7.45 4.76
CA TYR A 131 22.66 -8.05 5.75
C TYR A 131 23.62 -9.07 5.12
N GLU A 132 23.12 -9.91 4.21
CA GLU A 132 23.94 -10.90 3.52
C GLU A 132 24.95 -10.23 2.56
N TYR A 133 24.54 -9.21 1.79
CA TYR A 133 25.44 -8.47 0.89
C TYR A 133 26.60 -7.79 1.61
N LEU A 134 26.40 -7.41 2.87
CA LEU A 134 27.46 -6.83 3.70
C LEU A 134 28.38 -7.88 4.35
N GLY A 135 28.16 -9.17 4.11
CA GLY A 135 28.93 -10.26 4.72
C GLY A 135 28.48 -10.62 6.14
N GLY A 136 27.23 -10.29 6.52
CA GLY A 136 26.63 -10.64 7.80
C GLY A 136 26.88 -9.66 8.95
N GLU A 137 26.24 -9.91 10.10
CA GLU A 137 26.24 -9.00 11.28
C GLU A 137 27.66 -8.65 11.77
N SER A 138 28.59 -9.61 11.71
CA SER A 138 29.97 -9.44 12.18
C SER A 138 30.81 -8.53 11.28
N SER A 139 30.69 -8.69 9.95
CA SER A 139 31.41 -7.89 8.95
C SER A 139 30.94 -6.43 8.97
N ILE A 140 29.62 -6.25 9.05
CA ILE A 140 28.99 -4.94 9.23
C ILE A 140 29.53 -4.28 10.50
N MET A 141 29.59 -5.02 11.61
CA MET A 141 30.04 -4.49 12.89
C MET A 141 31.50 -4.02 12.85
N SER A 142 32.42 -4.76 12.21
CA SER A 142 33.82 -4.32 12.11
C SER A 142 33.99 -3.03 11.32
N GLU A 143 33.18 -2.87 10.26
CA GLU A 143 33.32 -1.79 9.28
C GLU A 143 32.61 -0.50 9.71
N ILE A 144 31.55 -0.65 10.51
CA ILE A 144 30.74 0.44 11.01
C ILE A 144 31.25 0.96 12.37
N ARG A 145 32.07 0.19 13.09
CA ARG A 145 32.60 0.58 14.42
C ARG A 145 33.47 1.83 14.32
N GLY A 146 32.94 2.95 14.82
CA GLY A 146 33.66 4.23 14.94
C GLY A 146 33.20 5.31 13.97
N LYS A 147 32.33 5.01 12.99
CA LYS A 147 31.70 6.03 12.15
C LYS A 147 30.57 6.71 12.94
N PRO A 148 30.58 8.06 13.09
CA PRO A 148 29.44 8.77 13.67
C PRO A 148 28.23 8.71 12.73
N ILE A 149 27.01 8.69 13.29
CA ILE A 149 25.80 8.84 12.48
C ILE A 149 25.78 10.28 11.95
N GLU A 150 25.81 10.45 10.63
CA GLU A 150 25.54 11.75 10.03
C GLU A 150 24.08 12.12 10.29
N SER A 151 23.88 12.94 11.30
CA SER A 151 22.58 13.41 11.73
C SER A 151 22.14 14.58 10.87
N SER A 152 21.00 14.44 10.20
CA SER A 152 20.39 15.51 9.42
C SER A 152 18.91 15.62 9.76
N CYS A 153 18.49 16.83 10.10
CA CYS A 153 17.13 17.15 10.51
C CYS A 153 16.09 16.77 9.45
N MET A 154 16.46 16.85 8.16
CA MET A 154 15.58 16.48 7.04
C MET A 154 15.26 14.97 6.97
N TYR A 155 16.12 14.11 7.52
CA TYR A 155 15.94 12.65 7.50
C TYR A 155 15.36 12.11 8.81
N GLY A 156 14.88 12.99 9.70
CA GLY A 156 14.31 12.61 10.99
C GLY A 156 15.31 11.98 11.96
N THR A 157 16.62 12.08 11.71
CA THR A 157 17.68 11.54 12.57
C THR A 157 18.07 12.48 13.72
N CYS A 158 17.33 13.57 13.93
CA CYS A 158 17.56 14.52 15.01
C CYS A 158 17.52 13.87 16.42
N CYS A 159 16.74 12.81 16.61
CA CYS A 159 16.71 12.04 17.87
C CYS A 159 17.86 11.02 18.02
N LEU A 160 18.66 10.80 16.98
CA LEU A 160 19.78 9.85 16.93
C LEU A 160 21.16 10.55 17.00
N TRP A 161 21.17 11.85 17.32
CA TRP A 161 22.38 12.67 17.42
C TRP A 161 23.38 12.07 18.43
N GLY A 162 24.61 11.80 17.98
CA GLY A 162 25.71 11.34 18.84
C GLY A 162 25.65 9.86 19.27
N LYS A 163 24.68 9.07 18.79
CA LYS A 163 24.74 7.61 18.93
C LYS A 163 25.78 7.09 17.94
N THR A 164 26.71 6.27 18.41
CA THR A 164 27.57 5.48 17.53
C THR A 164 26.76 4.30 16.98
N TYR A 165 27.06 3.89 15.76
CA TYR A 165 26.51 2.64 15.26
C TYR A 165 27.01 1.48 16.14
N SER A 166 26.06 0.82 16.79
CA SER A 166 26.30 -0.27 17.73
C SER A 166 25.56 -1.53 17.27
N ILE A 167 26.03 -2.69 17.73
CA ILE A 167 25.34 -3.97 17.54
C ILE A 167 23.86 -3.91 17.95
N GLY A 168 23.56 -3.11 18.98
CA GLY A 168 22.18 -2.88 19.44
C GLY A 168 21.30 -2.17 18.42
N PHE A 169 21.87 -1.28 17.60
CA PHE A 169 21.14 -0.56 16.55
C PHE A 169 20.77 -1.49 15.39
N LEU A 170 21.71 -2.32 14.94
CA LEU A 170 21.46 -3.33 13.90
C LEU A 170 20.38 -4.32 14.35
N ARG A 171 20.49 -4.82 15.58
CA ARG A 171 19.48 -5.69 16.19
C ARG A 171 18.13 -5.00 16.35
N PHE A 172 18.12 -3.73 16.71
CA PHE A 172 16.90 -2.93 16.77
C PHE A 172 16.23 -2.82 15.40
N CYS A 173 16.97 -2.51 14.32
CA CYS A 173 16.42 -2.47 12.97
C CYS A 173 15.82 -3.81 12.57
N LYS A 174 16.54 -4.91 12.83
CA LYS A 174 16.05 -6.27 12.56
C LYS A 174 14.79 -6.60 13.37
N GLN A 175 14.77 -6.24 14.65
CA GLN A 175 13.65 -6.49 15.55
C GLN A 175 12.42 -5.65 15.18
N ALA A 176 12.61 -4.40 14.77
CA ALA A 176 11.55 -3.51 14.29
C ALA A 176 10.89 -4.07 13.02
N THR A 177 11.68 -4.53 12.04
CA THR A 177 11.14 -5.15 10.83
C THR A 177 10.45 -6.49 11.12
N LEU A 178 11.00 -7.31 12.03
CA LEU A 178 10.37 -8.56 12.45
C LEU A 178 9.06 -8.31 13.21
N GLN A 179 9.00 -7.27 14.04
CA GLN A 179 7.78 -6.85 14.73
C GLN A 179 6.68 -6.54 13.73
N PHE A 180 6.96 -5.78 12.66
CA PHE A 180 5.98 -5.52 11.61
C PHE A 180 5.46 -6.81 10.93
N CYS A 181 6.33 -7.79 10.71
CA CYS A 181 5.93 -9.07 10.13
C CYS A 181 4.99 -9.89 11.01
N VAL A 182 5.06 -9.73 12.33
CA VAL A 182 4.17 -10.40 13.29
C VAL A 182 2.91 -9.58 13.52
N VAL A 183 3.02 -8.26 13.57
CA VAL A 183 1.88 -7.35 13.74
C VAL A 183 0.89 -7.51 12.60
N LYS A 184 1.33 -7.71 11.36
CA LYS A 184 0.42 -7.84 10.21
C LYS A 184 -0.57 -9.01 10.30
N PRO A 185 -0.11 -10.27 10.47
CA PRO A 185 -1.02 -11.39 10.69
C PRO A 185 -1.92 -11.21 11.91
N LEU A 186 -1.39 -10.62 13.00
CA LEU A 186 -2.20 -10.31 14.17
C LEU A 186 -3.30 -9.28 13.87
N MET A 187 -3.01 -8.26 13.07
CA MET A 187 -4.01 -7.30 12.61
C MET A 187 -5.06 -7.96 11.74
N ALA A 188 -4.68 -8.85 10.83
CA ALA A 188 -5.65 -9.60 10.01
C ALA A 188 -6.58 -10.47 10.88
N VAL A 189 -6.03 -11.20 11.85
CA VAL A 189 -6.84 -11.99 12.80
C VAL A 189 -7.76 -11.07 13.62
N SER A 190 -7.25 -9.93 14.07
CA SER A 190 -8.05 -8.94 14.79
C SER A 190 -9.20 -8.43 13.93
N THR A 191 -8.96 -8.09 12.68
CA THR A 191 -9.98 -7.65 11.72
C THR A 191 -11.09 -8.70 11.55
N VAL A 192 -10.74 -9.97 11.34
CA VAL A 192 -11.71 -11.06 11.22
C VAL A 192 -12.57 -11.19 12.48
N VAL A 193 -11.97 -11.08 13.66
CA VAL A 193 -12.69 -11.12 14.94
C VAL A 193 -13.64 -9.92 15.08
N LEU A 194 -13.20 -8.70 14.76
CA LEU A 194 -14.05 -7.52 14.82
C LEU A 194 -15.19 -7.56 13.78
N GLN A 195 -14.94 -8.17 12.63
CA GLN A 195 -15.95 -8.41 11.60
C GLN A 195 -17.01 -9.40 12.09
N ALA A 196 -16.62 -10.47 12.80
CA ALA A 196 -17.56 -11.41 13.41
C ALA A 196 -18.47 -10.77 14.47
N PHE A 197 -17.99 -9.74 15.18
CA PHE A 197 -18.80 -8.96 16.13
C PHE A 197 -19.63 -7.84 15.48
N GLY A 198 -19.56 -7.65 14.16
CA GLY A 198 -20.29 -6.59 13.44
C GLY A 198 -19.80 -5.17 13.75
N LYS A 199 -18.59 -5.03 14.32
CA LYS A 199 -17.97 -3.74 14.69
C LYS A 199 -16.90 -3.27 13.71
N TYR A 200 -16.75 -3.99 12.60
CA TYR A 200 -15.82 -3.68 11.53
C TYR A 200 -16.59 -3.56 10.21
N ARG A 201 -16.54 -2.36 9.61
CA ARG A 201 -17.02 -2.06 8.26
C ARG A 201 -15.87 -1.41 7.51
N ASP A 202 -15.53 -1.96 6.35
CA ASP A 202 -14.44 -1.44 5.53
C ASP A 202 -14.77 -0.03 5.03
N GLY A 203 -13.82 0.90 5.19
CA GLY A 203 -13.94 2.29 4.72
C GLY A 203 -14.68 3.25 5.66
N ASP A 204 -15.26 2.77 6.77
CA ASP A 204 -15.90 3.63 7.77
C ASP A 204 -14.87 4.19 8.77
N PHE A 205 -14.56 5.48 8.67
CA PHE A 205 -13.62 6.22 9.56
C PHE A 205 -14.26 6.71 10.86
N ASP A 206 -15.36 6.09 11.31
CA ASP A 206 -15.99 6.45 12.58
C ASP A 206 -15.10 6.00 13.77
N VAL A 207 -15.08 6.79 14.84
CA VAL A 207 -14.32 6.47 16.08
C VAL A 207 -14.88 5.23 16.77
N THR A 208 -16.15 4.89 16.52
CA THR A 208 -16.78 3.67 17.05
C THR A 208 -16.46 2.41 16.23
N SER A 209 -15.89 2.58 15.03
CA SER A 209 -15.54 1.48 14.12
C SER A 209 -14.11 0.99 14.35
N GLY A 210 -13.92 -0.32 14.35
CA GLY A 210 -12.60 -0.94 14.49
C GLY A 210 -11.62 -0.59 13.38
N TYR A 211 -12.14 -0.26 12.18
CA TYR A 211 -11.37 0.04 10.98
C TYR A 211 -10.37 1.18 11.18
N LEU A 212 -10.77 2.26 11.85
CA LEU A 212 -9.92 3.41 12.12
C LEU A 212 -8.70 3.02 12.97
N TYR A 213 -8.89 2.27 14.05
CA TYR A 213 -7.81 1.85 14.94
C TYR A 213 -6.82 0.91 14.26
N VAL A 214 -7.34 -0.09 13.52
CA VAL A 214 -6.51 -1.01 12.73
C VAL A 214 -5.67 -0.22 11.72
N THR A 215 -6.29 0.73 11.03
CA THR A 215 -5.62 1.58 10.04
C THR A 215 -4.52 2.45 10.67
N ILE A 216 -4.75 3.05 11.84
CA ILE A 216 -3.73 3.85 12.54
C ILE A 216 -2.55 2.97 12.96
N ILE A 217 -2.83 1.84 13.61
CA ILE A 217 -1.77 0.93 14.07
C ILE A 217 -0.96 0.41 12.88
N TYR A 218 -1.63 0.06 11.79
CA TYR A 218 -1.00 -0.34 10.54
C TYR A 218 -0.05 0.73 10.00
N ASN A 219 -0.52 1.97 9.85
CA ASN A 219 0.30 3.07 9.32
C ASN A 219 1.52 3.36 10.21
N ILE A 220 1.36 3.35 11.53
CA ILE A 220 2.47 3.53 12.47
C ILE A 220 3.47 2.39 12.33
N SER A 221 3.01 1.14 12.25
CA SER A 221 3.89 -0.02 12.16
C SER A 221 4.65 -0.08 10.85
N VAL A 222 4.00 0.23 9.71
CA VAL A 222 4.65 0.35 8.40
C VAL A 222 5.70 1.46 8.42
N SER A 223 5.33 2.63 8.93
CA SER A 223 6.23 3.79 8.99
C SER A 223 7.48 3.48 9.80
N LEU A 224 7.32 2.83 10.96
CA LEU A 224 8.42 2.42 11.81
C LEU A 224 9.32 1.39 11.12
N ALA A 225 8.76 0.40 10.43
CA ALA A 225 9.53 -0.63 9.73
C ALA A 225 10.32 -0.07 8.54
N LEU A 226 9.68 0.77 7.72
CA LEU A 226 10.33 1.45 6.60
C LEU A 226 11.38 2.45 7.09
N TYR A 227 11.12 3.15 8.19
CA TYR A 227 12.11 4.04 8.80
C TYR A 227 13.33 3.28 9.32
N ALA A 228 13.15 2.13 9.99
CA ALA A 228 14.25 1.27 10.44
C ALA A 228 15.10 0.75 9.28
N LEU A 229 14.46 0.38 8.17
CA LEU A 229 15.11 -0.05 6.93
C LEU A 229 15.84 1.10 6.24
N PHE A 230 15.23 2.29 6.20
CA PHE A 230 15.84 3.51 5.66
C PHE A 230 17.08 3.91 6.45
N LEU A 231 16.99 3.90 7.78
CA LEU A 231 18.11 4.15 8.68
C LEU A 231 19.26 3.15 8.48
N PHE A 232 18.93 1.87 8.34
CA PHE A 232 19.91 0.84 8.02
C PHE A 232 20.57 1.09 6.67
N TYR A 233 19.78 1.36 5.62
CA TYR A 233 20.30 1.67 4.29
C TYR A 233 21.25 2.87 4.31
N PHE A 234 20.88 3.95 5.00
CA PHE A 234 21.73 5.14 5.11
C PHE A 234 23.06 4.83 5.82
N ALA A 235 23.03 4.00 6.87
CA ALA A 235 24.22 3.55 7.60
C ALA A 235 25.19 2.74 6.74
N THR A 236 24.65 1.93 5.83
CA THR A 236 25.42 0.97 5.02
C THR A 236 25.57 1.42 3.57
N ARG A 237 25.09 2.61 3.18
CA ARG A 237 25.06 3.04 1.77
C ARG A 237 26.45 3.06 1.14
N ASP A 238 27.47 3.46 1.89
CA ASP A 238 28.84 3.54 1.41
C ASP A 238 29.43 2.15 1.18
N LEU A 239 28.94 1.16 1.94
CA LEU A 239 29.31 -0.25 1.82
C LEU A 239 28.53 -0.97 0.72
N LEU A 240 27.30 -0.53 0.44
CA LEU A 240 26.47 -1.03 -0.66
C LEU A 240 26.72 -0.29 -1.99
N SER A 241 27.50 0.79 -2.00
CA SER A 241 27.92 1.54 -3.19
C SER A 241 28.40 0.64 -4.35
N PRO A 242 29.23 -0.40 -4.11
CA PRO A 242 29.68 -1.31 -5.18
C PRO A 242 28.55 -2.19 -5.76
N TYR A 243 27.47 -2.40 -5.00
CA TYR A 243 26.39 -3.34 -5.33
C TYR A 243 25.12 -2.64 -5.86
N SER A 244 25.04 -1.30 -5.80
CA SER A 244 23.94 -0.47 -6.34
C SER A 244 22.52 -1.04 -6.13
N PRO A 245 22.12 -1.35 -4.89
CA PRO A 245 20.88 -2.09 -4.59
C PRO A 245 19.60 -1.33 -5.01
N VAL A 246 19.62 0.02 -4.96
CA VAL A 246 18.43 0.86 -5.18
C VAL A 246 17.99 0.86 -6.64
N LEU A 247 18.93 0.71 -7.57
CA LEU A 247 18.67 0.65 -9.01
C LEU A 247 18.03 -0.68 -9.45
N LYS A 248 17.87 -1.66 -8.54
CA LYS A 248 17.18 -2.92 -8.83
C LYS A 248 15.66 -2.86 -8.56
N PHE A 249 15.20 -1.81 -7.87
CA PHE A 249 13.80 -1.65 -7.42
C PHE A 249 13.01 -0.57 -8.16
N PHE A 250 13.70 0.33 -8.87
CA PHE A 250 13.13 1.24 -9.87
C PHE A 250 13.32 0.65 -11.26
#